data_AF-A0A318DYK9-F1
#
_entry.id   AF-A0A318DYK9-F1
#
_cell.length_a   1.000
_cell.length_b   1.000
_cell.length_c   1.000
_cell.angle_alpha   90.00
_cell.angle_beta   90.00
_cell.angle_gamma   90.00
#
_symmetry.space_group_name_H-M   'P 1'
#
loop_
_entity.id
_entity.type
_entity.pdbx_description
1 polymer ?
#
loop_
_entity_poly.entity_id
_entity_poly.type
_entity_poly.pdbx_seq_one_letter_code
_entity_poly.pdbx_strand_id
1 'polypeptide(L)'
;MPAPISNPSVAQWRLLAAGLLAVLLGPSAWAADVLVVTDSRHPVQAPAGVRIIELDQATRIKVELAAHLPADPQQAAALVRQRLHDGGEALQRRIGHAYQGVADAWGLGIAKIPAVVVDRRYVVYGAP
;
A
#
# COMPACT_ATOMS: atom_id res chain seq x y z
N MET A 1 -18.69 66.43 8.83
CA MET A 1 -18.62 65.02 9.28
C MET A 1 -17.48 64.35 8.53
N PRO A 2 -16.37 63.92 9.16
CA PRO A 2 -15.35 63.15 8.46
C PRO A 2 -15.78 61.68 8.34
N ALA A 3 -15.57 61.09 7.16
CA ALA A 3 -15.85 59.68 6.87
C ALA A 3 -14.85 58.76 7.60
N PRO A 4 -15.25 57.54 8.00
CA PRO A 4 -14.35 56.60 8.66
C PRO A 4 -13.25 56.14 7.70
N ILE A 5 -12.00 56.36 8.11
CA ILE A 5 -10.81 55.94 7.37
C ILE A 5 -10.68 54.42 7.54
N SER A 6 -10.91 53.67 6.46
CA SER A 6 -10.76 52.22 6.48
C SER A 6 -9.29 51.85 6.58
N ASN A 7 -8.92 51.10 7.63
CA ASN A 7 -7.54 50.76 7.93
C ASN A 7 -7.15 49.47 7.18
N PRO A 8 -6.31 49.54 6.12
CA PRO A 8 -6.10 48.43 5.18
C PRO A 8 -5.42 47.20 5.82
N SER A 9 -4.65 47.40 6.88
CA SER A 9 -3.95 46.34 7.62
C SER A 9 -4.91 45.37 8.33
N VAL A 10 -6.00 45.90 8.91
CA VAL A 10 -7.03 45.07 9.59
C VAL A 10 -7.85 44.29 8.57
N ALA A 11 -8.13 44.88 7.41
CA ALA A 11 -8.81 44.20 6.32
C ALA A 11 -7.96 43.04 5.77
N GLN A 12 -6.65 43.25 5.61
CA GLN A 12 -5.72 42.24 5.14
C GLN A 12 -5.60 41.06 6.12
N TRP A 13 -5.52 41.32 7.43
CA TRP A 13 -5.52 40.26 8.46
C TRP A 13 -6.81 39.44 8.46
N ARG A 14 -7.97 40.07 8.24
CA ARG A 14 -9.26 39.35 8.17
C ARG A 14 -9.33 38.46 6.94
N LEU A 15 -8.79 38.89 5.80
CA LEU A 15 -8.73 38.08 4.59
C LEU A 15 -7.78 36.88 4.76
N LEU A 16 -6.63 37.08 5.40
CA LEU A 16 -5.71 35.99 5.71
C LEU A 16 -6.31 34.98 6.70
N ALA A 17 -6.95 35.47 7.76
CA ALA A 17 -7.63 34.62 8.73
C ALA A 17 -8.79 33.84 8.10
N ALA A 18 -9.60 34.48 7.25
CA ALA A 18 -10.69 33.84 6.53
C ALA A 18 -10.18 32.78 5.53
N GLY A 19 -9.08 33.07 4.82
CA GLY A 19 -8.43 32.11 3.93
C GLY A 19 -7.89 30.88 4.66
N LEU A 20 -7.25 31.08 5.81
CA LEU A 20 -6.76 29.99 6.65
C LEU A 20 -7.92 29.13 7.20
N LEU A 21 -9.00 29.78 7.63
CA LEU A 21 -10.20 29.09 8.12
C LEU A 21 -10.87 28.27 7.01
N ALA A 22 -10.94 28.81 5.78
CA ALA A 22 -11.48 28.10 4.62
C ALA A 22 -10.65 26.87 4.23
N VAL A 23 -9.32 26.91 4.40
CA VAL A 23 -8.44 25.75 4.20
C VAL A 23 -8.65 24.70 5.30
N LEU A 24 -8.81 25.13 6.57
CA LEU A 24 -9.02 24.20 7.69
C LEU A 24 -10.40 23.54 7.68
N LEU A 25 -11.44 24.26 7.26
CA LEU A 25 -12.83 23.76 7.19
C LEU A 25 -13.19 23.20 5.81
N GLY A 26 -12.25 23.20 4.87
CA GLY A 26 -12.46 22.59 3.56
C GLY A 26 -12.80 21.11 3.69
N PRO A 27 -13.72 20.57 2.86
CA PRO A 27 -14.06 19.17 2.90
C PRO A 27 -12.81 18.32 2.64
N SER A 28 -12.45 17.48 3.61
CA SER A 28 -11.44 16.45 3.44
C SER A 28 -12.08 15.33 2.61
N ALA A 29 -11.75 15.24 1.33
CA ALA A 29 -12.17 14.11 0.50
C ALA A 29 -11.39 12.86 0.94
N TRP A 30 -11.88 12.15 1.97
CA TRP A 30 -11.34 10.85 2.34
C TRP A 30 -11.83 9.81 1.34
N ALA A 31 -10.94 9.39 0.44
CA ALA A 31 -11.13 8.12 -0.27
C ALA A 31 -10.99 6.99 0.75
N ALA A 32 -11.96 6.07 0.80
CA ALA A 32 -11.86 4.89 1.65
C ALA A 32 -10.63 4.06 1.23
N ASP A 33 -9.74 3.75 2.18
CA ASP A 33 -8.56 2.92 1.91
C ASP A 33 -9.03 1.47 1.84
N VAL A 34 -9.32 1.00 0.63
CA VAL A 34 -9.75 -0.37 0.37
C VAL A 34 -8.53 -1.21 -0.01
N LEU A 35 -8.35 -2.30 0.71
CA LEU A 35 -7.28 -3.27 0.53
C LEU A 35 -7.89 -4.67 0.37
N VAL A 36 -7.46 -5.42 -0.62
CA VAL A 36 -7.85 -6.83 -0.80
C VAL A 36 -6.66 -7.71 -0.46
N VAL A 37 -6.87 -8.70 0.41
CA VAL A 37 -5.89 -9.72 0.75
C VAL A 37 -6.36 -11.05 0.17
N THR A 38 -5.55 -11.64 -0.71
CA THR A 38 -5.87 -12.88 -1.41
C THR A 38 -4.63 -13.73 -1.69
N ASP A 39 -4.76 -14.78 -2.49
CA ASP A 39 -3.67 -15.55 -3.09
C ASP A 39 -3.85 -15.65 -4.62
N SER A 40 -2.86 -16.20 -5.33
CA SER A 40 -2.95 -16.40 -6.79
C SER A 40 -3.99 -17.45 -7.22
N ARG A 41 -4.51 -18.28 -6.30
CA ARG A 41 -5.51 -19.31 -6.61
C ARG A 41 -6.94 -18.76 -6.56
N HIS A 42 -7.14 -17.66 -5.84
CA HIS A 42 -8.42 -16.97 -5.69
C HIS A 42 -8.30 -15.52 -6.19
N PRO A 43 -8.17 -15.30 -7.51
CA PRO A 43 -8.02 -13.96 -8.05
C PRO A 43 -9.28 -13.12 -7.78
N VAL A 44 -9.08 -11.95 -7.18
CA VAL A 44 -10.16 -10.99 -6.93
C VAL A 44 -10.00 -9.80 -7.87
N GLN A 45 -11.05 -9.45 -8.60
CA GLN A 45 -11.07 -8.23 -9.41
C GLN A 45 -11.34 -7.04 -8.48
N ALA A 46 -10.35 -6.15 -8.36
CA ALA A 46 -10.50 -4.92 -7.58
C ALA A 46 -10.60 -3.71 -8.52
N PRO A 47 -11.47 -2.72 -8.21
CA PRO A 47 -11.51 -1.45 -8.91
C PRO A 47 -10.16 -0.72 -8.92
N ALA A 48 -9.97 0.21 -9.86
CA ALA A 48 -8.77 1.04 -9.92
C ALA A 48 -8.61 1.83 -8.60
N GLY A 49 -7.39 1.84 -8.06
CA GLY A 49 -7.06 2.50 -6.79
C GLY A 49 -7.17 1.61 -5.55
N VAL A 50 -7.68 0.39 -5.67
CA VAL A 50 -7.69 -0.59 -4.57
C VAL A 50 -6.37 -1.33 -4.52
N ARG A 51 -5.73 -1.37 -3.34
CA ARG A 51 -4.49 -2.13 -3.15
C ARG A 51 -4.82 -3.62 -3.06
N ILE A 52 -4.04 -4.47 -3.70
CA ILE A 52 -4.15 -5.93 -3.59
C ILE A 52 -2.87 -6.48 -2.96
N ILE A 53 -3.00 -7.30 -1.92
CA ILE A 53 -1.94 -8.08 -1.30
C ILE A 53 -2.20 -9.55 -1.64
N GLU A 54 -1.29 -10.14 -2.40
CA GLU A 54 -1.24 -11.59 -2.64
C GLU A 54 -0.26 -12.22 -1.64
N LEU A 55 -0.77 -12.97 -0.67
CA LEU A 55 0.04 -13.56 0.40
C LEU A 55 1.04 -14.61 -0.12
N ASP A 56 0.78 -15.21 -1.27
CA ASP A 56 1.63 -16.22 -1.88
C ASP A 56 2.70 -15.62 -2.82
N GLN A 57 2.74 -14.31 -3.04
CA GLN A 57 3.80 -13.64 -3.82
C GLN A 57 5.21 -14.01 -3.32
N ALA A 58 5.43 -13.97 -2.00
CA ALA A 58 6.74 -14.26 -1.41
C ALA A 58 7.16 -15.72 -1.70
N THR A 59 6.22 -16.66 -1.57
CA THR A 59 6.44 -18.07 -1.89
C THR A 59 6.72 -18.27 -3.37
N ARG A 60 5.98 -17.59 -4.25
CA ARG A 60 6.20 -17.66 -5.71
C ARG A 60 7.59 -17.18 -6.11
N ILE A 61 8.05 -16.06 -5.55
CA ILE A 61 9.41 -15.55 -5.77
C ILE A 61 10.44 -16.58 -5.30
N LYS A 62 10.24 -17.19 -4.12
CA LYS A 62 11.15 -18.26 -3.64
C LYS A 62 11.19 -19.46 -4.59
N VAL A 63 10.05 -19.89 -5.12
CA VAL A 63 9.98 -21.01 -6.09
C VAL A 63 10.69 -20.63 -7.39
N GLU A 64 10.52 -19.41 -7.88
CA GLU A 64 11.23 -18.86 -9.05
C GLU A 64 12.75 -18.90 -8.83
N LEU A 65 13.22 -18.43 -7.67
CA LEU A 65 14.65 -18.46 -7.31
C LEU A 65 15.18 -19.88 -7.11
N ALA A 66 14.34 -20.80 -6.63
CA ALA A 66 14.70 -22.20 -6.40
C ALA A 66 14.49 -23.11 -7.63
N ALA A 67 14.03 -22.55 -8.75
CA ALA A 67 13.80 -23.33 -9.95
C ALA A 67 15.13 -23.87 -10.49
N HIS A 68 15.19 -25.16 -10.85
CA HIS A 68 16.38 -25.77 -11.47
C HIS A 68 17.67 -25.62 -10.64
N LEU A 69 17.59 -25.70 -9.31
CA LEU A 69 18.81 -25.71 -8.49
C LEU A 69 19.56 -27.05 -8.63
N PRO A 70 20.90 -27.03 -8.70
CA PRO A 70 21.72 -28.23 -8.61
C PRO A 70 21.52 -28.95 -7.27
N ALA A 71 21.78 -30.26 -7.25
CA ALA A 71 21.75 -31.06 -6.02
C ALA A 71 22.92 -30.72 -5.07
N ASP A 72 24.02 -30.17 -5.61
CA ASP A 72 25.14 -29.67 -4.82
C ASP A 72 24.75 -28.34 -4.12
N PRO A 73 24.72 -28.30 -2.77
CA PRO A 73 24.35 -27.11 -2.01
C PRO A 73 25.24 -25.89 -2.28
N GLN A 74 26.54 -26.09 -2.55
CA GLN A 74 27.46 -24.98 -2.82
C GLN A 74 27.15 -24.31 -4.16
N GLN A 75 26.90 -25.13 -5.18
CA GLN A 75 26.50 -24.65 -6.51
C GLN A 75 25.11 -24.02 -6.48
N ALA A 76 24.17 -24.61 -5.75
CA ALA A 76 22.84 -24.04 -5.56
C ALA A 76 22.89 -22.66 -4.90
N ALA A 77 23.66 -22.51 -3.82
CA ALA A 77 23.82 -21.22 -3.14
C ALA A 77 24.52 -20.16 -4.03
N ALA A 78 25.48 -20.57 -4.85
CA ALA A 78 26.11 -19.68 -5.84
C ALA A 78 25.09 -19.22 -6.89
N LEU A 79 24.29 -20.14 -7.43
CA LEU A 79 23.30 -19.84 -8.46
C LEU A 79 22.16 -18.95 -7.93
N VAL A 80 21.66 -19.18 -6.72
CA VAL A 80 20.66 -18.31 -6.09
C VAL A 80 21.21 -16.90 -5.89
N ARG A 81 22.46 -16.77 -5.41
CA ARG A 81 23.12 -15.45 -5.25
C ARG A 81 23.27 -14.75 -6.59
N GLN A 82 23.65 -15.48 -7.64
CA GLN A 82 23.73 -14.95 -8.99
C GLN A 82 22.36 -14.44 -9.46
N ARG A 83 21.29 -15.24 -9.34
CA ARG A 83 19.94 -14.81 -9.75
C ARG A 83 19.44 -13.60 -8.98
N LEU A 84 19.75 -13.52 -7.68
CA LEU A 84 19.45 -12.34 -6.87
C LEU A 84 20.18 -11.10 -7.38
N HIS A 85 21.44 -11.24 -7.77
CA HIS A 85 22.24 -10.17 -8.35
C HIS A 85 21.70 -9.75 -9.72
N ASP A 86 21.44 -10.71 -10.61
CA ASP A 86 20.92 -10.50 -11.97
C ASP A 86 19.54 -9.83 -11.95
N GLY A 87 18.69 -10.17 -10.97
CA GLY A 87 17.37 -9.56 -10.80
C GLY A 87 17.41 -8.12 -10.26
N GLY A 88 18.53 -7.70 -9.66
CA GLY A 88 18.80 -6.34 -9.20
C GLY A 88 17.69 -5.69 -8.36
N GLU A 89 17.60 -4.36 -8.48
CA GLU A 89 16.65 -3.52 -7.74
C GLU A 89 15.18 -3.89 -7.99
N ALA A 90 14.84 -4.36 -9.19
CA ALA A 90 13.48 -4.76 -9.51
C ALA A 90 13.06 -5.99 -8.68
N LEU A 91 13.92 -6.99 -8.60
CA LEU A 91 13.68 -8.18 -7.77
C LEU A 91 13.70 -7.83 -6.28
N GLN A 92 14.63 -6.99 -5.83
CA GLN A 92 14.69 -6.55 -4.43
C GLN A 92 13.42 -5.82 -4.00
N ARG A 93 12.90 -4.90 -4.84
CA ARG A 93 11.61 -4.24 -4.58
C ARG A 93 10.45 -5.23 -4.56
N ARG A 94 10.40 -6.19 -5.49
CA ARG A 94 9.37 -7.24 -5.48
C ARG A 94 9.40 -8.08 -4.19
N ILE A 95 10.59 -8.47 -3.75
CA ILE A 95 10.78 -9.21 -2.49
C ILE A 95 10.30 -8.38 -1.31
N GLY A 96 10.75 -7.11 -1.22
CA GLY A 96 10.34 -6.19 -0.16
C GLY A 96 8.83 -5.99 -0.11
N HIS A 97 8.20 -5.73 -1.25
CA HIS A 97 6.74 -5.57 -1.34
C HIS A 97 5.98 -6.83 -0.95
N ALA A 98 6.46 -8.02 -1.35
CA ALA A 98 5.81 -9.28 -1.00
C ALA A 98 5.82 -9.53 0.51
N TYR A 99 6.98 -9.34 1.17
CA TYR A 99 7.07 -9.51 2.62
C TYR A 99 6.33 -8.41 3.40
N GLN A 100 6.35 -7.17 2.91
CA GLN A 100 5.55 -6.10 3.48
C GLN A 100 4.06 -6.43 3.41
N GLY A 101 3.57 -6.99 2.29
CA GLY A 101 2.18 -7.42 2.17
C GLY A 101 1.79 -8.48 3.21
N VAL A 102 2.66 -9.46 3.48
CA VAL A 102 2.45 -10.46 4.54
C VAL A 102 2.40 -9.81 5.92
N ALA A 103 3.31 -8.89 6.21
CA ALA A 103 3.35 -8.17 7.49
C ALA A 103 2.10 -7.29 7.68
N ASP A 104 1.68 -6.57 6.63
CA ASP A 104 0.48 -5.73 6.64
C ASP A 104 -0.78 -6.57 6.92
N ALA A 105 -0.96 -7.70 6.22
CA ALA A 105 -2.10 -8.59 6.43
C ALA A 105 -2.12 -9.20 7.84
N TRP A 106 -0.94 -9.53 8.39
CA TRP A 106 -0.84 -9.98 9.78
C TRP A 106 -1.19 -8.88 10.78
N GLY A 107 -0.69 -7.66 10.57
CA GLY A 107 -1.03 -6.49 11.41
C GLY A 107 -2.52 -6.14 11.40
N LEU A 108 -3.23 -6.48 10.33
CA LEU A 108 -4.69 -6.34 10.20
C LEU A 108 -5.48 -7.53 10.79
N GLY A 109 -4.81 -8.57 11.29
CA GLY A 109 -5.46 -9.75 11.85
C GLY A 109 -6.18 -10.62 10.83
N ILE A 110 -5.75 -10.61 9.56
CA ILE A 110 -6.38 -11.40 8.49
C ILE A 110 -6.08 -12.88 8.71
N ALA A 111 -7.09 -13.63 9.15
CA ALA A 111 -7.00 -15.06 9.41
C ALA A 111 -7.45 -15.94 8.23
N LYS A 112 -8.22 -15.39 7.30
CA LYS A 112 -8.82 -16.10 6.16
C LYS A 112 -8.77 -15.24 4.90
N ILE A 113 -8.57 -15.89 3.76
CA ILE A 113 -8.61 -15.30 2.42
C ILE A 113 -9.73 -15.93 1.57
N PRO A 114 -10.25 -15.24 0.54
CA PRO A 114 -10.02 -13.82 0.24
C PRO A 114 -10.70 -12.90 1.27
N ALA A 115 -10.05 -11.78 1.59
CA ALA A 115 -10.53 -10.78 2.54
C ALA A 115 -10.45 -9.38 1.94
N VAL A 116 -11.51 -8.60 2.06
CA VAL A 116 -11.54 -7.18 1.69
C VAL A 116 -11.53 -6.35 2.96
N VAL A 117 -10.54 -5.49 3.11
CA VAL A 117 -10.35 -4.59 4.24
C VAL A 117 -10.72 -3.18 3.82
N VAL A 118 -11.63 -2.54 4.56
CA VAL A 118 -12.02 -1.13 4.35
C VAL A 118 -11.54 -0.31 5.55
N ASP A 119 -10.89 0.82 5.27
CA ASP A 119 -10.34 1.77 6.26
C ASP A 119 -9.44 1.11 7.32
N ARG A 120 -8.75 0.03 6.92
CA ARG A 120 -7.85 -0.77 7.78
C ARG A 120 -8.53 -1.32 9.05
N ARG A 121 -9.86 -1.39 9.09
CA ARG A 121 -10.62 -1.75 10.29
C ARG A 121 -11.72 -2.76 10.04
N TYR A 122 -12.31 -2.77 8.85
CA TYR A 122 -13.44 -3.65 8.55
C TYR A 122 -13.01 -4.73 7.56
N VAL A 123 -13.13 -5.99 7.94
CA VAL A 123 -12.77 -7.14 7.09
C VAL A 123 -14.03 -7.85 6.63
N VAL A 124 -14.19 -7.99 5.32
CA VAL A 124 -15.25 -8.78 4.68
C VAL A 124 -14.61 -10.02 4.08
N TYR A 125 -15.04 -11.19 4.53
CA TYR A 125 -14.56 -12.46 3.99
C TYR A 125 -15.41 -12.91 2.81
N GLY A 126 -14.75 -13.30 1.72
CA GLY A 126 -15.43 -13.98 0.61
C GLY A 126 -15.83 -15.41 0.99
N ALA A 127 -16.88 -15.92 0.35
CA ALA A 127 -17.19 -17.34 0.31
C ALA A 127 -16.35 -18.01 -0.80
N PRO A 128 -15.90 -19.27 -0.60
CA PRO A 128 -15.15 -20.03 -1.60
C PRO A 128 -15.98 -20.37 -2.84
#